data_AF-A0A3B4TNV6-F1
#
_entry.id   AF-A0A3B4TNV6-F1
#
_cell.length_a   1.000
_cell.length_b   1.000
_cell.length_c   1.000
_cell.angle_alpha   90.00
_cell.angle_beta   90.00
_cell.angle_gamma   90.00
#
_symmetry.space_group_name_H-M   'P 1'
#
loop_
_entity.id
_entity.type
_entity.pdbx_description
1 polymer ?
#
loop_
_entity_poly.entity_id
_entity_poly.type
_entity_poly.pdbx_seq_one_letter_code
_entity_poly.pdbx_strand_id
1 'polypeptide(L)'
;MEPEVRTDAHMWEAEVPEAAKMNDIDAMFSHLLGEIDHLSQSLSSAAEAPEEDPASHRHSTFSIGFTDLNESLNELEDHDLDALVADLGSKSTTQDLATEQQTSSATDNQTAPSAMTQGYEATAALPLPPNTAEFSGELQRNEPQTKADKIKLALEKLKEAKVRKLIVKVMMGDGSSKTLMVDERQTVRDVLDKLFEKTYCDCSIDWSLCETNPELLIERGFEDHESLVELLSSWTRHSENKIYFVSRPQKYVMFKDPQEHFGGSTVIVPNLEGMLHLKEDGKKVWKPRYFLLRASGIYYVPKGKTKSSSDLACFVRFEKVNIYTTNNYKQKYRAPTNFGFMLKHPCIQKESHYIKFLCCDNEHTLLLWVNSIRIAKYGTVLYKNYQAAVKTASTLQTLQSAAHKDGSKSHATGISPHLDPSPPKITAVEDYSQESPPDFIPPPPGHTHI
;
A
#
# COMPACT_ATOMS: atom_id res chain seq x y z
N MET A 1 -4.61 -19.87 -95.77
CA MET A 1 -3.34 -19.63 -95.06
C MET A 1 -3.67 -19.53 -93.58
N GLU A 2 -3.51 -20.63 -92.87
CA GLU A 2 -3.23 -20.69 -91.43
C GLU A 2 -1.77 -20.23 -91.17
N PRO A 3 -1.27 -20.16 -89.91
CA PRO A 3 -1.91 -19.87 -88.61
C PRO A 3 -1.04 -18.89 -87.76
N GLU A 4 -1.42 -18.57 -86.51
CA GLU A 4 -0.59 -18.92 -85.33
C GLU A 4 -1.27 -18.59 -84.00
N VAL A 5 -1.33 -19.62 -83.17
CA VAL A 5 -1.70 -19.64 -81.76
C VAL A 5 -0.47 -19.23 -80.95
N ARG A 6 -0.61 -18.30 -80.01
CA ARG A 6 0.35 -18.16 -78.90
C ARG A 6 -0.39 -18.06 -77.58
N THR A 7 -0.38 -19.18 -76.87
CA THR A 7 -0.63 -19.29 -75.44
C THR A 7 0.56 -18.68 -74.69
N ASP A 8 0.34 -17.66 -73.87
CA ASP A 8 1.26 -17.31 -72.79
C ASP A 8 0.48 -17.40 -71.47
N ALA A 9 0.59 -18.58 -70.86
CA ALA A 9 0.47 -18.75 -69.41
C ALA A 9 1.80 -18.29 -68.79
N HIS A 10 1.71 -17.48 -67.73
CA HIS A 10 2.69 -17.21 -66.66
C HIS A 10 2.71 -15.72 -66.28
N MET A 11 1.84 -15.34 -65.33
CA MET A 11 2.15 -14.28 -64.39
C MET A 11 2.25 -14.95 -63.02
N TRP A 12 3.48 -15.11 -62.55
CA TRP A 12 3.82 -15.73 -61.27
C TRP A 12 3.18 -14.96 -60.11
N GLU A 13 2.44 -15.69 -59.26
CA GLU A 13 2.32 -15.35 -57.86
C GLU A 13 3.73 -15.37 -57.25
N ALA A 14 4.17 -14.24 -56.71
CA ALA A 14 5.40 -14.17 -55.96
C ALA A 14 5.19 -14.86 -54.61
N GLU A 15 5.41 -16.17 -54.56
CA GLU A 15 5.64 -16.89 -53.31
C GLU A 15 6.93 -16.36 -52.66
N VAL A 16 6.79 -15.65 -51.55
CA VAL A 16 7.91 -15.24 -50.71
C VAL A 16 8.46 -16.50 -50.04
N PRO A 17 9.76 -16.84 -50.19
CA PRO A 17 10.30 -18.09 -49.66
C PRO A 17 10.20 -18.15 -48.14
N GLU A 18 9.63 -19.23 -47.61
CA GLU A 18 9.43 -19.50 -46.18
C GLU A 18 10.74 -19.46 -45.36
N ALA A 19 11.88 -19.67 -46.02
CA ALA A 19 13.22 -19.50 -45.45
C ALA A 19 13.54 -18.05 -45.02
N ALA A 20 12.94 -17.04 -45.67
CA ALA A 20 13.16 -15.64 -45.30
C ALA A 20 12.39 -15.24 -44.01
N LYS A 21 11.29 -15.93 -43.69
CA LYS A 21 10.54 -15.71 -42.43
C LYS A 21 11.22 -16.39 -41.23
N MET A 22 11.87 -17.54 -41.45
CA MET A 22 12.52 -18.28 -40.37
C MET A 22 13.78 -17.56 -39.85
N ASN A 23 14.57 -16.98 -40.75
CA ASN A 23 15.74 -16.18 -40.39
C ASN A 23 15.39 -14.91 -39.59
N ASP A 24 14.24 -14.30 -39.87
CA ASP A 24 13.79 -13.07 -39.18
C ASP A 24 13.35 -13.38 -37.74
N ILE A 25 12.75 -14.55 -37.53
CA ILE A 25 12.38 -15.06 -36.22
C ILE A 25 13.64 -15.40 -35.40
N ASP A 26 14.61 -16.10 -35.99
CA ASP A 26 15.86 -16.44 -35.32
C ASP A 26 16.71 -15.20 -34.98
N ALA A 27 16.65 -14.15 -35.83
CA ALA A 27 17.25 -12.86 -35.54
C ALA A 27 16.56 -12.15 -34.37
N MET A 28 15.22 -12.21 -34.29
CA MET A 28 14.46 -11.68 -33.16
C MET A 28 14.75 -12.44 -31.85
N PHE A 29 14.86 -13.77 -31.89
CA PHE A 29 15.20 -14.57 -30.72
C PHE A 29 16.64 -14.34 -30.25
N SER A 30 17.58 -14.20 -31.19
CA SER A 30 18.98 -13.89 -30.87
C SER A 30 19.11 -12.49 -30.25
N HIS A 31 18.33 -11.51 -30.72
CA HIS A 31 18.26 -10.18 -30.14
C HIS A 31 17.72 -10.23 -28.70
N LEU A 32 16.61 -10.94 -28.48
CA LEU A 32 16.01 -11.09 -27.15
C LEU A 32 16.92 -11.83 -26.16
N LEU A 33 17.64 -12.87 -26.63
CA LEU A 33 18.61 -13.58 -25.81
C LEU A 33 19.82 -12.69 -25.45
N GLY A 34 20.27 -11.85 -26.38
CA GLY A 34 21.29 -10.83 -26.12
C GLY A 34 20.82 -9.76 -25.12
N GLU A 35 19.56 -9.34 -25.20
CA GLU A 35 18.96 -8.42 -24.23
C GLU A 35 18.86 -9.04 -22.82
N ILE A 36 18.53 -10.33 -22.73
CA ILE A 36 18.51 -11.08 -21.45
C ILE A 36 19.91 -11.21 -20.88
N ASP A 37 20.93 -11.50 -21.71
CA ASP A 37 22.32 -11.59 -21.26
C ASP A 37 22.85 -10.24 -20.78
N HIS A 38 22.51 -9.14 -21.48
CA HIS A 38 22.81 -7.78 -21.01
C HIS A 38 22.09 -7.42 -19.70
N LEU A 39 20.83 -7.82 -19.51
CA LEU A 39 20.10 -7.66 -18.24
C LEU A 39 20.76 -8.47 -17.11
N SER A 40 21.18 -9.70 -17.40
CA SER A 40 21.90 -10.58 -16.48
C SER A 40 23.25 -9.97 -16.08
N GLN A 41 24.00 -9.44 -17.04
CA GLN A 41 25.28 -8.77 -16.80
C GLN A 41 25.12 -7.43 -16.06
N SER A 42 24.07 -6.65 -16.32
CA SER A 42 23.76 -5.44 -15.55
C SER A 42 23.34 -5.74 -14.10
N LEU A 43 22.68 -6.88 -13.86
CA LEU A 43 22.39 -7.37 -12.51
C LEU A 43 23.66 -7.88 -11.81
N SER A 44 24.59 -8.46 -12.58
CA SER A 44 25.87 -8.98 -12.08
C SER A 44 26.88 -7.87 -11.76
N SER A 45 26.94 -6.81 -12.56
CA SER A 45 27.82 -5.66 -12.34
C SER A 45 27.39 -4.80 -11.15
N ALA A 46 26.14 -4.94 -10.68
CA ALA A 46 25.67 -4.33 -9.44
C ALA A 46 26.16 -5.09 -8.18
N ALA A 47 26.80 -6.25 -8.34
CA ALA A 47 27.29 -7.10 -7.26
C ALA A 47 28.79 -6.96 -6.96
N GLU A 48 29.57 -6.19 -7.74
CA GLU A 48 30.97 -5.86 -7.41
C GLU A 48 31.05 -4.64 -6.49
N ALA A 49 30.62 -4.82 -5.24
CA ALA A 49 31.05 -4.02 -4.11
C ALA A 49 31.98 -4.91 -3.24
N PRO A 50 32.95 -4.36 -2.49
CA PRO A 50 33.90 -5.18 -1.75
C PRO A 50 33.14 -6.10 -0.78
N GLU A 51 33.56 -7.37 -0.68
CA GLU A 51 32.90 -8.37 0.17
C GLU A 51 32.78 -7.88 1.61
N GLU A 52 31.59 -7.40 1.98
CA GLU A 52 31.17 -7.19 3.35
C GLU A 52 30.32 -8.37 3.82
N ASP A 53 30.50 -8.73 5.09
CA ASP A 53 29.88 -9.86 5.78
C ASP A 53 28.38 -10.04 5.43
N PRO A 54 27.95 -11.24 4.99
CA PRO A 54 26.55 -11.54 4.69
C PRO A 54 25.58 -11.30 5.86
N ALA A 55 26.07 -11.20 7.11
CA ALA A 55 25.26 -10.74 8.24
C ALA A 55 24.89 -9.25 8.17
N SER A 56 25.78 -8.39 7.68
CA SER A 56 25.54 -6.94 7.48
C SER A 56 24.43 -6.69 6.46
N HIS A 57 24.32 -7.56 5.45
CA HIS A 57 23.26 -7.50 4.44
C HIS A 57 21.84 -7.70 4.99
N ARG A 58 21.65 -8.39 6.12
CA ARG A 58 20.32 -8.55 6.72
C ARG A 58 19.92 -7.35 7.58
N HIS A 59 20.87 -6.69 8.25
CA HIS A 59 20.57 -5.63 9.23
C HIS A 59 19.97 -4.35 8.60
N SER A 60 20.39 -4.00 7.38
CA SER A 60 19.91 -2.80 6.67
C SER A 60 18.54 -2.97 5.98
N THR A 61 18.00 -4.20 5.93
CA THR A 61 16.68 -4.48 5.30
C THR A 61 15.51 -4.19 6.23
N PHE A 62 15.74 -4.00 7.53
CA PHE A 62 14.68 -3.86 8.55
C PHE A 62 14.26 -2.41 8.82
N SER A 63 14.96 -1.39 8.30
CA SER A 63 14.71 0.03 8.59
C SER A 63 14.54 0.86 7.32
N ILE A 64 13.48 1.66 7.26
CA ILE A 64 13.18 2.58 6.15
C ILE A 64 13.13 4.03 6.67
N GLY A 65 13.99 4.89 6.11
CA GLY A 65 14.10 6.30 6.50
C GLY A 65 15.08 6.60 7.64
N PHE A 66 15.99 5.65 7.93
CA PHE A 66 17.02 5.74 8.96
C PHE A 66 18.39 5.41 8.39
N THR A 67 19.45 5.85 9.06
CA THR A 67 20.84 5.51 8.71
C THR A 67 21.17 4.06 9.05
N ASP A 68 20.63 3.56 10.17
CA ASP A 68 20.77 2.17 10.58
C ASP A 68 19.59 1.68 11.47
N LEU A 69 19.56 0.36 11.72
CA LEU A 69 18.51 -0.29 12.49
C LEU A 69 18.50 0.15 13.97
N ASN A 70 19.67 0.44 14.55
CA ASN A 70 19.78 0.85 15.95
C ASN A 70 19.22 2.27 16.15
N GLU A 71 19.47 3.20 15.22
CA GLU A 71 18.81 4.51 15.19
C GLU A 71 17.28 4.34 15.14
N SER A 72 16.78 3.48 14.25
CA SER A 72 15.33 3.27 14.09
C SER A 72 14.65 2.69 15.34
N LEU A 73 15.31 1.79 16.05
CA LEU A 73 14.82 1.22 17.32
C LEU A 73 14.85 2.24 18.46
N ASN A 74 15.80 3.17 18.44
CA ASN A 74 15.84 4.26 19.42
C ASN A 74 14.71 5.27 19.23
N GLU A 75 14.35 5.59 17.98
CA GLU A 75 13.23 6.47 17.65
C GLU A 75 11.84 5.83 17.85
N LEU A 76 11.78 4.51 18.06
CA LEU A 76 10.51 3.83 18.35
C LEU A 76 10.01 4.18 19.76
N GLU A 77 8.69 4.41 19.88
CA GLU A 77 8.02 4.67 21.16
C GLU A 77 8.17 3.47 22.10
N ASP A 78 8.32 3.73 23.41
CA ASP A 78 8.64 2.67 24.38
C ASP A 78 7.55 1.58 24.44
N HIS A 79 6.27 1.95 24.31
CA HIS A 79 5.16 1.00 24.22
C HIS A 79 5.27 0.08 22.99
N ASP A 80 5.68 0.62 21.84
CA ASP A 80 5.82 -0.16 20.60
C ASP A 80 7.05 -1.05 20.64
N LEU A 81 8.13 -0.59 21.30
CA LEU A 81 9.32 -1.40 21.56
C LEU A 81 9.01 -2.55 22.53
N ASP A 82 8.20 -2.30 23.55
CA ASP A 82 7.73 -3.34 24.48
C ASP A 82 6.83 -4.36 23.78
N ALA A 83 5.92 -3.90 22.93
CA ALA A 83 5.09 -4.77 22.11
C ALA A 83 5.93 -5.64 21.16
N LEU A 84 7.01 -5.09 20.57
CA LEU A 84 7.95 -5.86 19.75
C LEU A 84 8.64 -6.97 20.55
N VAL A 85 9.17 -6.61 21.71
CA VAL A 85 9.86 -7.57 22.59
C VAL A 85 8.91 -8.67 23.08
N ALA A 86 7.65 -8.33 23.35
CA ALA A 86 6.61 -9.26 23.80
C ALA A 86 6.11 -10.19 22.68
N ASP A 87 5.77 -9.65 21.51
CA ASP A 87 5.30 -10.41 20.33
C ASP A 87 6.30 -11.49 19.93
N LEU A 88 7.59 -11.15 19.97
CA LEU A 88 8.65 -12.10 19.65
C LEU A 88 9.07 -13.00 20.84
N GLY A 89 8.66 -12.68 22.08
CA GLY A 89 8.96 -13.46 23.29
C GLY A 89 8.01 -14.63 23.57
N SER A 90 6.84 -14.65 22.94
CA SER A 90 5.76 -15.61 23.25
C SER A 90 5.90 -16.97 22.57
N LYS A 91 7.04 -17.28 21.92
CA LYS A 91 7.24 -18.54 21.18
C LYS A 91 8.39 -19.45 21.64
N SER A 92 8.93 -19.27 22.84
CA SER A 92 9.97 -20.17 23.39
C SER A 92 9.52 -21.06 24.56
N THR A 93 8.24 -21.37 24.69
CA THR A 93 7.75 -22.33 25.71
C THR A 93 6.46 -23.01 25.27
N THR A 94 6.53 -23.89 24.27
CA THR A 94 5.51 -24.92 24.00
C THR A 94 6.06 -25.98 23.04
N GLN A 95 7.21 -26.54 23.40
CA GLN A 95 7.62 -27.87 22.96
C GLN A 95 8.57 -28.40 24.03
N ASP A 96 8.35 -29.65 24.41
CA ASP A 96 9.10 -30.45 25.40
C ASP A 96 8.76 -30.21 26.88
N LEU A 97 7.60 -30.73 27.29
CA LEU A 97 7.38 -31.38 28.60
C LEU A 97 5.99 -32.04 28.59
N ALA A 98 5.83 -33.09 27.77
CA ALA A 98 4.71 -34.02 27.89
C ALA A 98 5.09 -35.36 27.27
N THR A 99 5.99 -36.10 27.95
CA THR A 99 6.01 -37.56 27.85
C THR A 99 6.32 -38.11 29.23
N GLU A 100 5.63 -39.19 29.60
CA GLU A 100 5.75 -40.00 30.82
C GLU A 100 4.83 -39.61 32.00
N GLN A 101 3.58 -40.09 31.97
CA GLN A 101 3.20 -41.30 32.69
C GLN A 101 1.69 -41.56 32.53
N GLN A 102 1.35 -42.59 31.75
CA GLN A 102 0.09 -43.32 31.87
C GLN A 102 0.43 -44.80 32.03
N THR A 103 0.29 -45.32 33.25
CA THR A 103 -0.13 -46.70 33.48
C THR A 103 -1.13 -46.73 34.63
N SER A 104 -2.35 -47.09 34.26
CA SER A 104 -3.51 -47.54 35.02
C SER A 104 -3.26 -48.18 36.39
N SER A 105 -4.15 -47.93 37.37
CA SER A 105 -5.30 -48.83 37.63
C SER A 105 -6.07 -48.49 38.92
N ALA A 106 -7.39 -48.70 38.85
CA ALA A 106 -8.30 -49.21 39.89
C ALA A 106 -8.99 -48.25 40.90
N THR A 107 -10.31 -48.17 40.68
CA THR A 107 -11.44 -48.35 41.63
C THR A 107 -11.84 -47.30 42.66
N ASP A 108 -13.12 -46.94 42.52
CA ASP A 108 -14.18 -46.85 43.53
C ASP A 108 -14.59 -45.52 44.17
N ASN A 109 -15.84 -45.17 43.81
CA ASN A 109 -16.97 -44.78 44.65
C ASN A 109 -17.08 -43.37 45.25
N GLN A 110 -18.02 -42.64 44.63
CA GLN A 110 -19.24 -42.06 45.22
C GLN A 110 -19.19 -40.81 46.13
N THR A 111 -20.19 -39.97 45.86
CA THR A 111 -20.96 -39.05 46.74
C THR A 111 -20.41 -37.65 47.03
N ALA A 112 -21.13 -36.65 46.51
CA ALA A 112 -21.34 -35.33 47.13
C ALA A 112 -22.45 -35.45 48.24
N PRO A 113 -22.90 -34.40 48.97
CA PRO A 113 -22.46 -33.00 49.03
C PRO A 113 -22.43 -32.36 50.47
N SER A 114 -22.12 -31.06 50.53
CA SER A 114 -22.74 -30.01 51.38
C SER A 114 -22.13 -29.53 52.72
N ALA A 115 -22.32 -28.20 52.90
CA ALA A 115 -22.39 -27.35 54.11
C ALA A 115 -21.05 -26.86 54.73
N MET A 116 -20.69 -25.57 54.60
CA MET A 116 -21.11 -24.40 55.41
C MET A 116 -20.82 -24.52 56.92
N THR A 117 -20.06 -23.56 57.46
CA THR A 117 -20.16 -22.81 58.76
C THR A 117 -18.76 -22.26 59.10
N GLN A 118 -18.42 -20.99 58.84
CA GLN A 118 -18.41 -19.83 59.77
C GLN A 118 -17.72 -20.03 61.14
N GLY A 119 -16.74 -19.15 61.45
CA GLY A 119 -16.64 -18.52 62.78
C GLY A 119 -15.27 -18.47 63.49
N TYR A 120 -14.83 -17.22 63.77
CA TYR A 120 -14.02 -16.68 64.90
C TYR A 120 -12.53 -17.13 65.07
N GLU A 121 -11.52 -16.23 64.93
CA GLU A 121 -10.92 -15.29 65.93
C GLU A 121 -10.30 -15.98 67.17
N ALA A 122 -9.12 -15.67 67.73
CA ALA A 122 -8.05 -14.71 67.48
C ALA A 122 -6.81 -15.04 68.40
N THR A 123 -5.67 -14.39 68.14
CA THR A 123 -4.52 -14.07 69.02
C THR A 123 -3.59 -15.18 69.58
N ALA A 124 -2.31 -15.14 69.21
CA ALA A 124 -1.17 -15.15 70.15
C ALA A 124 0.16 -14.82 69.44
N ALA A 125 1.06 -14.20 70.18
CA ALA A 125 2.20 -13.38 69.75
C ALA A 125 3.47 -14.14 69.30
N LEU A 126 4.33 -13.39 68.61
CA LEU A 126 5.69 -13.68 68.15
C LEU A 126 6.64 -14.18 69.27
N PRO A 127 7.73 -14.89 68.88
CA PRO A 127 9.04 -14.20 68.86
C PRO A 127 9.93 -14.55 67.64
N LEU A 128 10.75 -13.58 67.21
CA LEU A 128 11.92 -13.67 66.31
C LEU A 128 13.21 -13.43 67.14
N PRO A 129 14.45 -13.63 66.62
CA PRO A 129 15.03 -14.68 65.76
C PRO A 129 16.33 -15.28 66.38
N PRO A 130 17.17 -16.05 65.66
CA PRO A 130 18.27 -15.42 64.91
C PRO A 130 18.58 -16.02 63.53
N ASN A 131 19.14 -15.15 62.68
CA ASN A 131 19.67 -15.37 61.32
C ASN A 131 20.60 -16.59 61.19
N THR A 132 20.61 -17.23 60.01
CA THR A 132 21.59 -17.02 58.91
C THR A 132 21.70 -18.30 58.07
N ALA A 133 21.25 -18.28 56.82
CA ALA A 133 21.85 -19.00 55.69
C ALA A 133 21.07 -18.63 54.42
N GLU A 134 21.55 -17.59 53.74
CA GLU A 134 21.18 -17.25 52.37
C GLU A 134 21.58 -18.40 51.44
N PHE A 135 20.62 -18.95 50.71
CA PHE A 135 20.87 -19.64 49.45
C PHE A 135 19.85 -19.15 48.43
N SER A 136 20.07 -17.92 47.96
CA SER A 136 19.40 -17.32 46.83
C SER A 136 19.94 -17.96 45.55
N GLY A 137 19.29 -19.05 45.13
CA GLY A 137 19.34 -19.54 43.76
C GLY A 137 18.15 -19.01 42.97
N GLU A 138 17.98 -17.69 42.92
CA GLU A 138 17.03 -17.05 42.02
C GLU A 138 17.60 -17.14 40.59
N LEU A 139 16.98 -17.98 39.76
CA LEU A 139 17.00 -17.80 38.31
C LEU A 139 16.17 -16.54 37.99
N GLN A 140 16.73 -15.37 38.30
CA GLN A 140 16.25 -14.11 37.75
C GLN A 140 16.55 -14.12 36.26
N ARG A 141 15.53 -14.48 35.47
CA ARG A 141 15.43 -14.07 34.07
C ARG A 141 15.38 -12.55 34.10
N ASN A 142 16.52 -11.89 33.93
CA ASN A 142 16.62 -10.44 33.87
C ASN A 142 15.68 -9.93 32.77
N GLU A 143 14.51 -9.41 33.15
CA GLU A 143 13.70 -8.62 32.24
C GLU A 143 14.52 -7.39 31.83
N PRO A 144 14.55 -7.02 30.54
CA PRO A 144 15.32 -5.88 30.08
C PRO A 144 14.76 -4.57 30.69
N GLN A 145 15.47 -4.02 31.67
CA GLN A 145 15.03 -2.85 32.43
C GLN A 145 15.40 -1.53 31.77
N THR A 146 16.44 -1.48 30.93
CA THR A 146 16.83 -0.27 30.20
C THR A 146 16.40 -0.30 28.74
N LYS A 147 16.19 0.87 28.13
CA LYS A 147 15.90 0.98 26.69
C LYS A 147 17.00 0.32 25.84
N ALA A 148 18.25 0.43 26.26
CA ALA A 148 19.38 -0.23 25.59
C ALA A 148 19.26 -1.77 25.63
N ASP A 149 18.86 -2.35 26.78
CA ASP A 149 18.65 -3.79 26.90
C ASP A 149 17.47 -4.26 26.03
N LYS A 150 16.38 -3.46 26.00
CA LYS A 150 15.21 -3.71 25.15
C LYS A 150 15.58 -3.68 23.67
N ILE A 151 16.40 -2.73 23.24
CA ILE A 151 16.90 -2.62 21.86
C ILE A 151 17.78 -3.82 21.51
N LYS A 152 18.71 -4.21 22.40
CA LYS A 152 19.57 -5.38 22.18
C LYS A 152 18.74 -6.65 22.00
N LEU A 153 17.73 -6.85 22.86
CA LEU A 153 16.82 -7.99 22.75
C LEU A 153 15.96 -7.91 21.48
N ALA A 154 15.49 -6.73 21.09
CA ALA A 154 14.73 -6.53 19.85
C ALA A 154 15.58 -6.87 18.61
N LEU A 155 16.86 -6.48 18.58
CA LEU A 155 17.79 -6.81 17.49
C LEU A 155 18.01 -8.31 17.34
N GLU A 156 18.18 -9.02 18.45
CA GLU A 156 18.33 -10.49 18.46
C GLU A 156 17.05 -11.16 17.94
N LYS A 157 15.90 -10.77 18.50
CA LYS A 157 14.61 -11.35 18.14
C LYS A 157 14.17 -11.04 16.71
N LEU A 158 14.50 -9.86 16.17
CA LEU A 158 14.22 -9.52 14.76
C LEU A 158 14.95 -10.45 13.79
N LYS A 159 16.13 -10.98 14.17
CA LYS A 159 16.85 -11.98 13.35
C LYS A 159 16.18 -13.35 13.34
N GLU A 160 15.55 -13.71 14.46
CA GLU A 160 14.89 -15.00 14.65
C GLU A 160 13.42 -14.99 14.20
N ALA A 161 12.87 -13.80 13.97
CA ALA A 161 11.48 -13.62 13.58
C ALA A 161 11.17 -14.30 12.24
N LYS A 162 10.16 -15.17 12.25
CA LYS A 162 9.63 -15.82 11.04
C LYS A 162 8.75 -14.91 10.19
N VAL A 163 8.26 -13.82 10.77
CA VAL A 163 7.44 -12.80 10.10
C VAL A 163 8.32 -11.60 9.83
N ARG A 164 8.41 -11.17 8.57
CA ARG A 164 9.21 -10.00 8.19
C ARG A 164 8.58 -8.73 8.78
N LYS A 165 9.40 -7.92 9.46
CA LYS A 165 9.02 -6.63 10.05
C LYS A 165 9.92 -5.52 9.51
N LEU A 166 9.39 -4.30 9.40
CA LEU A 166 10.11 -3.09 9.04
C LEU A 166 9.82 -2.01 10.09
N ILE A 167 10.84 -1.23 10.42
CA ILE A 167 10.71 0.02 11.18
C ILE A 167 10.71 1.16 10.15
N VAL A 168 9.58 1.85 10.05
CA VAL A 168 9.30 2.80 8.98
C VAL A 168 9.13 4.20 9.57
N LYS A 169 9.91 5.15 9.06
CA LYS A 169 9.75 6.58 9.35
C LYS A 169 8.70 7.18 8.41
N VAL A 170 7.62 7.69 8.98
CA VAL A 170 6.55 8.37 8.25
C VAL A 170 6.64 9.86 8.50
N MET A 171 6.80 10.65 7.44
CA MET A 171 6.84 12.11 7.50
C MET A 171 5.44 12.69 7.62
N MET A 172 5.29 13.68 8.48
CA MET A 172 4.04 14.40 8.74
C MET A 172 3.99 15.71 7.94
N GLY A 173 2.79 16.30 7.80
CA GLY A 173 2.60 17.56 7.08
C GLY A 173 3.25 18.80 7.73
N ASP A 174 3.51 18.73 9.04
CA ASP A 174 4.18 19.79 9.81
C ASP A 174 5.72 19.68 9.81
N GLY A 175 6.27 18.70 9.08
CA GLY A 175 7.71 18.42 9.03
C GLY A 175 8.20 17.49 10.15
N SER A 176 7.35 17.11 11.11
CA SER A 176 7.68 16.07 12.09
C SER A 176 7.63 14.67 11.46
N SER A 177 7.96 13.65 12.25
CA SER A 177 7.90 12.26 11.82
C SER A 177 7.35 11.35 12.91
N LYS A 178 6.73 10.24 12.51
CA LYS A 178 6.38 9.13 13.39
C LYS A 178 7.07 7.86 12.92
N THR A 179 7.61 7.13 13.88
CA THR A 179 8.30 5.86 13.63
C THR A 179 7.37 4.71 13.99
N LEU A 180 7.12 3.83 13.02
CA LEU A 180 6.18 2.73 13.17
C LEU A 180 6.84 1.40 12.86
N MET A 181 6.52 0.39 13.64
CA MET A 181 6.80 -0.99 13.27
C MET A 181 5.66 -1.56 12.44
N VAL A 182 6.00 -2.14 11.29
CA VAL A 182 5.06 -2.71 10.32
C VAL A 182 5.50 -4.10 9.94
N ASP A 183 4.61 -5.08 9.99
CA ASP A 183 4.90 -6.44 9.52
C ASP A 183 4.33 -6.73 8.12
N GLU A 184 4.80 -7.81 7.49
CA GLU A 184 4.44 -8.15 6.10
C GLU A 184 2.97 -8.51 5.87
N ARG A 185 2.19 -8.70 6.94
CA ARG A 185 0.75 -8.97 6.88
C ARG A 185 -0.09 -7.70 6.88
N GLN A 186 0.52 -6.56 7.21
CA GLN A 186 -0.17 -5.29 7.36
C GLN A 186 -0.28 -4.57 6.02
N THR A 187 -1.51 -4.17 5.73
CA THR A 187 -1.87 -3.33 4.61
C THR A 187 -1.65 -1.86 4.94
N VAL A 188 -1.69 -1.02 3.91
CA VAL A 188 -1.71 0.45 4.08
C VAL A 188 -2.89 0.90 4.96
N ARG A 189 -4.05 0.22 4.90
CA ARG A 189 -5.19 0.49 5.79
C ARG A 189 -4.82 0.32 7.26
N ASP A 190 -4.17 -0.78 7.61
CA ASP A 190 -3.75 -1.07 8.99
C ASP A 190 -2.76 -0.02 9.50
N VAL A 191 -1.84 0.43 8.64
CA VAL A 191 -0.87 1.47 9.00
C VAL A 191 -1.54 2.84 9.14
N LEU A 192 -2.53 3.17 8.30
CA LEU A 192 -3.34 4.37 8.45
C LEU A 192 -4.11 4.38 9.78
N ASP A 193 -4.68 3.24 10.18
CA ASP A 193 -5.42 3.12 11.45
C ASP A 193 -4.50 3.37 12.66
N LYS A 194 -3.28 2.81 12.66
CA LYS A 194 -2.25 3.13 13.68
C LYS A 194 -1.91 4.62 13.72
N LEU A 195 -1.81 5.26 12.55
CA LEU A 195 -1.51 6.68 12.46
C LEU A 195 -2.68 7.53 12.96
N PHE A 196 -3.93 7.13 12.72
CA PHE A 196 -5.10 7.79 13.27
C PHE A 196 -5.07 7.78 14.80
N GLU A 197 -4.77 6.63 15.41
CA GLU A 197 -4.62 6.51 16.86
C GLU A 197 -3.48 7.39 17.41
N LYS A 198 -2.32 7.41 16.74
CA LYS A 198 -1.14 8.16 17.19
C LYS A 198 -1.20 9.67 16.92
N THR A 199 -2.01 10.11 15.96
CA THR A 199 -2.09 11.53 15.54
C THR A 199 -3.36 12.22 16.03
N TYR A 200 -4.39 11.44 16.41
CA TYR A 200 -5.70 11.96 16.79
C TYR A 200 -6.32 12.87 15.72
N CYS A 201 -6.06 12.59 14.43
CA CYS A 201 -6.66 13.34 13.34
C CYS A 201 -8.16 13.01 13.17
N ASP A 202 -8.85 13.75 12.31
CA ASP A 202 -10.29 13.61 12.05
C ASP A 202 -10.68 12.29 11.36
N CYS A 203 -9.71 11.45 11.00
CA CYS A 203 -9.90 10.17 10.33
C CYS A 203 -10.67 10.29 9.00
N SER A 204 -10.62 11.48 8.38
CA SER A 204 -11.18 11.73 7.06
C SER A 204 -10.69 10.70 6.03
N ILE A 205 -11.57 10.35 5.09
CA ILE A 205 -11.24 9.45 3.98
C ILE A 205 -10.19 10.02 3.03
N ASP A 206 -9.87 11.31 3.17
CA ASP A 206 -8.86 11.98 2.36
C ASP A 206 -7.44 11.66 2.86
N TRP A 207 -7.26 11.15 4.08
CA TRP A 207 -5.93 10.76 4.57
C TRP A 207 -5.33 9.60 3.76
N SER A 208 -4.04 9.72 3.45
CA SER A 208 -3.30 8.75 2.66
C SER A 208 -1.84 8.67 3.09
N LEU A 209 -1.26 7.49 2.91
CA LEU A 209 0.18 7.34 2.80
C LEU A 209 0.60 7.59 1.35
N CYS A 210 1.70 8.32 1.17
CA CYS A 210 2.23 8.65 -0.14
C CYS A 210 3.73 8.40 -0.20
N GLU A 211 4.20 7.76 -1.26
CA GLU A 211 5.62 7.72 -1.59
C GLU A 211 6.03 8.92 -2.43
N THR A 212 7.23 9.41 -2.18
CA THR A 212 7.96 10.29 -3.10
C THR A 212 9.25 9.62 -3.54
N ASN A 213 9.63 9.84 -4.79
CA ASN A 213 10.97 9.51 -5.30
C ASN A 213 11.59 10.81 -5.85
N PRO A 214 12.48 11.46 -5.08
CA PRO A 214 13.12 12.71 -5.47
C PRO A 214 13.99 12.59 -6.73
N GLU A 215 14.67 11.46 -6.94
CA GLU A 215 15.55 11.23 -8.09
C GLU A 215 14.74 11.31 -9.41
N LEU A 216 13.58 10.66 -9.43
CA LEU A 216 12.65 10.64 -10.55
C LEU A 216 11.69 11.84 -10.56
N LEU A 217 11.66 12.65 -9.49
CA LEU A 217 10.72 13.74 -9.25
C LEU A 217 9.25 13.31 -9.41
N ILE A 218 8.88 12.23 -8.71
CA ILE A 218 7.54 11.65 -8.76
C ILE A 218 6.97 11.42 -7.38
N GLU A 219 5.65 11.29 -7.32
CA GLU A 219 4.93 10.91 -6.11
C GLU A 219 3.71 10.03 -6.45
N ARG A 220 3.25 9.27 -5.46
CA ARG A 220 2.06 8.43 -5.58
C ARG A 220 1.42 8.21 -4.21
N GLY A 221 0.09 8.24 -4.16
CA GLY A 221 -0.67 7.75 -3.01
C GLY A 221 -0.77 6.22 -3.06
N PHE A 222 -0.46 5.56 -1.95
CA PHE A 222 -0.71 4.13 -1.82
C PHE A 222 -2.22 3.86 -1.69
N GLU A 223 -2.66 2.76 -2.28
CA GLU A 223 -4.02 2.26 -2.11
C GLU A 223 -4.11 1.45 -0.81
N ASP A 224 -5.22 1.60 -0.09
CA ASP A 224 -5.39 1.04 1.26
C ASP A 224 -5.20 -0.49 1.38
N HIS A 225 -5.29 -1.23 0.26
CA HIS A 225 -5.17 -2.69 0.25
C HIS A 225 -3.73 -3.16 0.01
N GLU A 226 -2.81 -2.28 -0.41
CA GLU A 226 -1.44 -2.68 -0.75
C GLU A 226 -0.67 -3.07 0.53
N SER A 227 0.21 -4.08 0.43
CA SER A 227 1.14 -4.43 1.51
C SER A 227 2.27 -3.40 1.56
N LEU A 228 2.41 -2.70 2.68
CA LEU A 228 3.43 -1.67 2.81
C LEU A 228 4.84 -2.28 2.76
N VAL A 229 5.05 -3.45 3.36
CA VAL A 229 6.35 -4.13 3.35
C VAL A 229 6.75 -4.54 1.94
N GLU A 230 5.83 -5.03 1.12
CA GLU A 230 6.13 -5.39 -0.28
C GLU A 230 6.51 -4.16 -1.11
N LEU A 231 5.80 -3.04 -0.93
CA LEU A 231 6.08 -1.79 -1.64
C LEU A 231 7.50 -1.28 -1.31
N LEU A 232 7.84 -1.24 -0.02
CA LEU A 232 9.13 -0.73 0.45
C LEU A 232 10.30 -1.70 0.19
N SER A 233 10.03 -2.99 0.03
CA SER A 233 11.04 -3.98 -0.36
C SER A 233 11.66 -3.70 -1.74
N SER A 234 11.00 -2.88 -2.56
CA SER A 234 11.50 -2.45 -3.87
C SER A 234 12.49 -1.28 -3.82
N TRP A 235 12.65 -0.64 -2.65
CA TRP A 235 13.52 0.51 -2.48
C TRP A 235 14.98 0.07 -2.29
N THR A 236 15.91 0.87 -2.80
CA THR A 236 17.34 0.60 -2.60
C THR A 236 17.80 1.02 -1.20
N ARG A 237 18.92 0.47 -0.73
CA ARG A 237 19.47 0.80 0.61
C ARG A 237 19.79 2.28 0.80
N HIS A 238 20.20 2.96 -0.28
CA HIS A 238 20.52 4.38 -0.28
C HIS A 238 19.38 5.22 -0.86
N SER A 239 18.16 4.71 -0.78
CA SER A 239 16.98 5.38 -1.30
C SER A 239 16.71 6.69 -0.57
N GLU A 240 16.58 7.78 -1.32
CA GLU A 240 16.09 9.07 -0.82
C GLU A 240 14.56 9.14 -0.80
N ASN A 241 13.87 8.07 -1.19
CA ASN A 241 12.42 8.01 -1.15
C ASN A 241 11.90 8.21 0.28
N LYS A 242 10.75 8.87 0.39
CA LYS A 242 10.10 9.15 1.68
C LYS A 242 8.64 8.75 1.62
N ILE A 243 8.10 8.41 2.78
CA ILE A 243 6.67 8.17 2.98
C ILE A 243 6.08 9.34 3.74
N TYR A 244 4.98 9.87 3.24
CA TYR A 244 4.25 10.98 3.87
C TYR A 244 2.86 10.54 4.28
N PHE A 245 2.42 10.95 5.46
CA PHE A 245 1.04 10.90 5.89
C PHE A 245 0.38 12.27 5.67
N VAL A 246 -0.47 12.35 4.64
CA VAL A 246 -1.01 13.62 4.12
C VAL A 246 -2.46 13.47 3.65
N SER A 247 -3.20 14.57 3.69
CA SER A 247 -4.56 14.64 3.13
C SER A 247 -4.52 14.79 1.60
N ARG A 248 -5.30 13.97 0.90
CA ARG A 248 -5.45 13.92 -0.56
C ARG A 248 -6.91 13.80 -0.95
N PRO A 249 -7.62 14.94 -1.09
CA PRO A 249 -9.03 14.96 -1.48
C PRO A 249 -9.32 14.24 -2.82
N GLN A 250 -8.33 14.13 -3.70
CA GLN A 250 -8.44 13.47 -5.00
C GLN A 250 -8.41 11.94 -4.93
N LYS A 251 -8.09 11.33 -3.77
CA LYS A 251 -7.92 9.87 -3.62
C LYS A 251 -9.18 9.08 -3.95
N TYR A 252 -10.33 9.57 -3.48
CA TYR A 252 -11.65 8.93 -3.64
C TYR A 252 -12.68 9.83 -4.32
N VAL A 253 -12.23 10.92 -4.96
CA VAL A 253 -13.12 11.90 -5.59
C VAL A 253 -14.08 11.25 -6.60
N MET A 254 -13.61 10.22 -7.31
CA MET A 254 -14.42 9.45 -8.26
C MET A 254 -15.63 8.72 -7.66
N PHE A 255 -15.62 8.46 -6.36
CA PHE A 255 -16.73 7.81 -5.66
C PHE A 255 -17.66 8.82 -4.99
N LYS A 256 -17.19 10.05 -4.75
CA LYS A 256 -18.00 11.17 -4.25
C LYS A 256 -18.84 11.77 -5.37
N ASP A 257 -18.25 11.92 -6.56
CA ASP A 257 -18.93 12.44 -7.74
C ASP A 257 -18.61 11.60 -8.99
N PRO A 258 -19.34 10.50 -9.23
CA PRO A 258 -19.08 9.64 -10.38
C PRO A 258 -19.44 10.30 -11.73
N GLN A 259 -20.36 11.27 -11.77
CA GLN A 259 -20.82 11.87 -13.03
C GLN A 259 -19.78 12.84 -13.59
N GLU A 260 -19.19 13.70 -12.75
CA GLU A 260 -18.16 14.65 -13.17
C GLU A 260 -16.84 13.96 -13.59
N HIS A 261 -16.57 12.76 -13.07
CA HIS A 261 -15.31 12.06 -13.30
C HIS A 261 -15.37 11.00 -14.41
N PHE A 262 -16.56 10.58 -14.87
CA PHE A 262 -16.70 9.53 -15.89
C PHE A 262 -17.67 9.85 -17.03
N GLY A 263 -18.40 10.96 -16.97
CA GLY A 263 -19.32 11.35 -18.06
C GLY A 263 -20.47 10.37 -18.29
N GLY A 264 -20.87 9.59 -17.27
CA GLY A 264 -21.99 8.64 -17.37
C GLY A 264 -22.19 7.74 -16.14
N SER A 265 -23.27 6.94 -16.18
CA SER A 265 -23.64 6.01 -15.10
C SER A 265 -22.87 4.67 -15.21
N THR A 266 -22.23 4.30 -14.10
CA THR A 266 -21.70 2.97 -13.72
C THR A 266 -20.22 2.62 -14.00
N VAL A 267 -19.58 2.15 -12.91
CA VAL A 267 -18.54 1.12 -12.61
C VAL A 267 -17.90 0.28 -13.74
N ILE A 268 -17.94 0.74 -14.99
CA ILE A 268 -17.15 0.17 -16.10
C ILE A 268 -15.85 0.98 -16.18
N VAL A 269 -14.74 0.33 -16.53
CA VAL A 269 -13.49 1.05 -16.83
C VAL A 269 -13.82 2.19 -17.80
N PRO A 270 -13.55 3.46 -17.44
CA PRO A 270 -14.00 4.58 -18.24
C PRO A 270 -13.49 4.42 -19.67
N ASN A 271 -14.37 4.61 -20.66
CA ASN A 271 -13.98 4.61 -22.07
C ASN A 271 -13.29 5.93 -22.41
N LEU A 272 -12.16 6.17 -21.74
CA LEU A 272 -11.38 7.38 -21.84
C LEU A 272 -10.45 7.30 -23.04
N GLU A 273 -10.55 8.27 -23.94
CA GLU A 273 -9.62 8.43 -25.05
C GLU A 273 -9.27 9.90 -25.25
N GLY A 274 -8.08 10.17 -25.76
CA GLY A 274 -7.63 11.54 -25.94
C GLY A 274 -6.19 11.67 -26.40
N MET A 275 -5.84 12.90 -26.78
CA MET A 275 -4.47 13.26 -27.11
C MET A 275 -3.65 13.42 -25.83
N LEU A 276 -2.49 12.77 -25.76
CA LEU A 276 -1.48 13.00 -24.74
C LEU A 276 -0.12 13.23 -25.40
N HIS A 277 0.76 13.93 -24.71
CA HIS A 277 2.14 14.11 -25.12
C HIS A 277 3.01 13.00 -24.54
N LEU A 278 3.52 12.12 -25.40
CA LEU A 278 4.46 11.06 -25.03
C LEU A 278 5.89 11.56 -25.14
N LYS A 279 6.69 11.44 -24.07
CA LYS A 279 8.12 11.70 -24.12
C LYS A 279 8.83 10.63 -24.95
N GLU A 280 9.75 11.02 -25.82
CA GLU A 280 10.64 10.09 -26.52
C GLU A 280 11.72 9.52 -25.59
N ASP A 281 12.06 8.24 -25.80
CA ASP A 281 13.07 7.54 -25.02
C ASP A 281 14.44 8.22 -25.20
N GLY A 282 15.13 8.43 -24.07
CA GLY A 282 16.44 9.11 -24.03
C GLY A 282 16.44 10.61 -24.41
N LYS A 283 15.31 11.18 -24.84
CA LYS A 283 15.25 12.55 -25.38
C LYS A 283 14.31 13.46 -24.59
N LYS A 284 14.61 14.77 -24.56
CA LYS A 284 13.71 15.82 -24.03
C LYS A 284 12.75 16.33 -25.12
N VAL A 285 12.15 15.39 -25.87
CA VAL A 285 11.25 15.65 -26.99
C VAL A 285 9.92 14.97 -26.68
N TRP A 286 8.83 15.68 -26.92
CA TRP A 286 7.47 15.22 -26.62
C TRP A 286 6.65 15.18 -27.91
N LYS A 287 5.97 14.05 -28.16
CA LYS A 287 5.17 13.85 -29.37
C LYS A 287 3.70 13.63 -29.01
N PRO A 288 2.78 14.38 -29.63
CA PRO A 288 1.35 14.16 -29.44
C PRO A 288 0.97 12.80 -30.04
N ARG A 289 0.24 11.99 -29.27
CA ARG A 289 -0.31 10.70 -29.69
C ARG A 289 -1.72 10.53 -29.12
N TYR A 290 -2.58 9.86 -29.89
CA TYR A 290 -3.93 9.54 -29.47
C TYR A 290 -3.94 8.21 -28.69
N PHE A 291 -4.36 8.25 -27.44
CA PHE A 291 -4.41 7.10 -26.54
C PHE A 291 -5.84 6.73 -26.19
N LEU A 292 -6.03 5.44 -25.89
CA LEU A 292 -7.28 4.84 -25.48
C LEU A 292 -7.04 4.02 -24.22
N LEU A 293 -7.87 4.22 -23.21
CA LEU A 293 -7.91 3.41 -22.01
C LEU A 293 -8.75 2.16 -22.25
N ARG A 294 -8.26 1.02 -21.78
CA ARG A 294 -8.99 -0.24 -21.68
C ARG A 294 -8.74 -0.83 -20.30
N ALA A 295 -9.53 -1.82 -19.92
CA ALA A 295 -9.36 -2.50 -18.62
C ALA A 295 -7.96 -3.08 -18.41
N SER A 296 -7.34 -3.60 -19.47
CA SER A 296 -6.01 -4.23 -19.42
C SER A 296 -4.85 -3.23 -19.43
N GLY A 297 -5.05 -2.00 -19.90
CA GLY A 297 -3.92 -1.11 -20.20
C GLY A 297 -4.28 0.11 -21.05
N ILE A 298 -3.23 0.84 -21.41
CA ILE A 298 -3.31 1.94 -22.37
C ILE A 298 -2.92 1.41 -23.75
N TYR A 299 -3.68 1.84 -24.76
CA TYR A 299 -3.47 1.52 -26.16
C TYR A 299 -3.32 2.82 -26.95
N TYR A 300 -2.70 2.74 -28.12
CA TYR A 300 -2.61 3.87 -29.05
C TYR A 300 -2.90 3.41 -30.48
N VAL A 301 -3.29 4.37 -31.31
CA VAL A 301 -3.51 4.13 -32.75
C VAL A 301 -2.18 4.33 -33.48
N PRO A 302 -1.59 3.29 -34.10
CA PRO A 302 -0.42 3.47 -34.95
C PRO A 302 -0.72 4.41 -36.13
N LYS A 303 0.30 5.09 -36.63
CA LYS A 303 0.12 6.00 -37.77
C LYS A 303 -0.46 5.25 -38.97
N GLY A 304 -1.52 5.79 -39.57
CA GLY A 304 -2.19 5.20 -40.74
C GLY A 304 -3.12 4.03 -40.42
N LYS A 305 -3.40 3.75 -39.14
CA LYS A 305 -4.34 2.72 -38.71
C LYS A 305 -5.64 3.32 -38.18
N THR A 306 -6.68 2.50 -38.06
CA THR A 306 -7.99 2.94 -37.56
C THR A 306 -8.10 2.78 -36.04
N LYS A 307 -9.16 3.35 -35.44
CA LYS A 307 -9.50 3.14 -34.02
C LYS A 307 -10.16 1.77 -33.74
N SER A 308 -10.22 0.87 -34.73
CA SER A 308 -10.81 -0.46 -34.53
C SER A 308 -9.98 -1.28 -33.55
N SER A 309 -10.62 -2.17 -32.79
CA SER A 309 -9.93 -2.94 -31.74
C SER A 309 -8.77 -3.80 -32.27
N SER A 310 -8.84 -4.24 -33.53
CA SER A 310 -7.78 -5.03 -34.18
C SER A 310 -6.55 -4.21 -34.58
N ASP A 311 -6.71 -2.88 -34.70
CA ASP A 311 -5.65 -1.97 -35.15
C ASP A 311 -4.91 -1.29 -33.98
N LEU A 312 -5.41 -1.43 -32.75
CA LEU A 312 -4.81 -0.82 -31.57
C LEU A 312 -3.52 -1.51 -31.15
N ALA A 313 -2.46 -0.74 -30.97
CA ALA A 313 -1.22 -1.22 -30.38
C ALA A 313 -1.25 -1.04 -28.86
N CYS A 314 -0.90 -2.08 -28.12
CA CYS A 314 -0.75 -1.99 -26.66
C CYS A 314 0.46 -1.11 -26.33
N PHE A 315 0.23 -0.04 -25.57
CA PHE A 315 1.29 0.83 -25.09
C PHE A 315 1.87 0.30 -23.77
N VAL A 316 1.01 -0.06 -22.82
CA VAL A 316 1.41 -0.59 -21.51
C VAL A 316 0.24 -1.33 -20.86
N ARG A 317 0.54 -2.44 -20.16
CA ARG A 317 -0.43 -3.20 -19.36
C ARG A 317 -0.32 -2.81 -17.88
N PHE A 318 -1.46 -2.69 -17.18
CA PHE A 318 -1.48 -2.21 -15.79
C PHE A 318 -1.00 -3.22 -14.76
N GLU A 319 -1.02 -4.51 -15.08
CA GLU A 319 -0.62 -5.59 -14.17
C GLU A 319 0.76 -5.37 -13.55
N LYS A 320 1.72 -4.91 -14.37
CA LYS A 320 3.14 -4.80 -13.97
C LYS A 320 3.61 -3.39 -13.66
N VAL A 321 2.73 -2.38 -13.73
CA VAL A 321 3.12 -0.97 -13.54
C VAL A 321 2.25 -0.28 -12.52
N ASN A 322 2.84 0.70 -11.84
CA ASN A 322 2.13 1.65 -11.01
C ASN A 322 2.13 3.02 -11.68
N ILE A 323 1.14 3.84 -11.29
CA ILE A 323 0.96 5.19 -11.80
C ILE A 323 1.41 6.23 -10.78
N TYR A 324 2.19 7.20 -11.25
CA TYR A 324 2.76 8.27 -10.44
C TYR A 324 2.42 9.62 -11.08
N THR A 325 2.19 10.64 -10.26
CA THR A 325 2.16 12.03 -10.73
C THR A 325 3.58 12.59 -10.73
N THR A 326 3.87 13.45 -11.69
CA THR A 326 5.22 13.99 -11.89
C THR A 326 5.30 15.43 -11.41
N ASN A 327 6.40 15.78 -10.77
CA ASN A 327 6.64 17.13 -10.27
C ASN A 327 7.72 17.82 -11.11
N ASN A 328 7.44 19.05 -11.56
CA ASN A 328 8.42 19.94 -12.22
C ASN A 328 9.05 19.40 -13.53
N TYR A 329 8.31 18.62 -14.31
CA TYR A 329 8.81 18.01 -15.56
C TYR A 329 8.96 19.00 -16.71
N LYS A 330 8.25 20.12 -16.68
CA LYS A 330 8.47 21.21 -17.63
C LYS A 330 9.91 21.72 -17.57
N GLN A 331 10.47 21.83 -16.36
CA GLN A 331 11.86 22.25 -16.17
C GLN A 331 12.86 21.12 -16.48
N LYS A 332 12.68 19.91 -15.91
CA LYS A 332 13.65 18.80 -16.07
C LYS A 332 13.70 18.26 -17.51
N TYR A 333 12.55 18.02 -18.12
CA TYR A 333 12.42 17.28 -19.39
C TYR A 333 11.80 18.10 -20.53
N ARG A 334 11.60 19.42 -20.38
CA ARG A 334 10.96 20.28 -21.38
C ARG A 334 9.57 19.80 -21.78
N ALA A 335 8.81 19.27 -20.81
CA ALA A 335 7.43 18.87 -21.02
C ALA A 335 6.56 20.07 -21.44
N PRO A 336 5.52 19.86 -22.28
CA PRO A 336 4.58 20.93 -22.67
C PRO A 336 3.93 21.62 -21.47
N THR A 337 3.54 20.85 -20.47
CA THR A 337 2.94 21.33 -19.21
C THR A 337 3.59 20.66 -18.00
N ASN A 338 3.18 21.05 -16.79
CA ASN A 338 3.55 20.33 -15.56
C ASN A 338 2.55 19.20 -15.22
N PHE A 339 1.50 19.01 -16.01
CA PHE A 339 0.44 18.03 -15.74
C PHE A 339 0.84 16.67 -16.32
N GLY A 340 1.84 16.04 -15.70
CA GLY A 340 2.40 14.77 -16.16
C GLY A 340 2.09 13.60 -15.23
N PHE A 341 2.02 12.42 -15.83
CA PHE A 341 2.03 11.15 -15.11
C PHE A 341 3.04 10.19 -15.71
N MET A 342 3.48 9.25 -14.87
CA MET A 342 4.51 8.27 -15.19
C MET A 342 3.99 6.87 -14.88
N LEU A 343 4.31 5.92 -15.75
CA LEU A 343 4.04 4.50 -15.57
C LEU A 343 5.38 3.75 -15.50
N LYS A 344 5.61 3.05 -14.39
CA LYS A 344 6.83 2.25 -14.18
C LYS A 344 6.54 1.00 -13.35
N HIS A 345 7.38 -0.01 -13.52
CA HIS A 345 7.40 -1.15 -12.60
C HIS A 345 7.86 -0.70 -11.20
N PRO A 346 7.30 -1.26 -10.10
CA PRO A 346 7.68 -0.88 -8.73
C PRO A 346 9.19 -0.97 -8.45
N CYS A 347 9.87 -1.99 -8.96
CA CYS A 347 11.33 -2.18 -8.75
C CYS A 347 12.21 -1.11 -9.42
N ILE A 348 11.69 -0.32 -10.36
CA ILE A 348 12.47 0.73 -11.02
C ILE A 348 12.49 1.95 -10.10
N GLN A 349 13.67 2.28 -9.58
CA GLN A 349 13.86 3.40 -8.65
C GLN A 349 14.72 4.54 -9.23
N LYS A 350 15.32 4.33 -10.41
CA LYS A 350 16.19 5.28 -11.14
C LYS A 350 15.76 5.45 -12.59
N GLU A 351 16.39 6.37 -13.32
CA GLU A 351 16.11 6.58 -14.75
C GLU A 351 16.28 5.29 -15.56
N SER A 352 15.35 5.01 -16.46
CA SER A 352 15.29 3.77 -17.25
C SER A 352 14.42 3.96 -18.50
N HIS A 353 14.74 3.27 -19.60
CA HIS A 353 13.94 3.26 -20.83
C HIS A 353 12.60 2.50 -20.69
N TYR A 354 12.46 1.68 -19.65
CA TYR A 354 11.21 1.00 -19.34
C TYR A 354 10.14 1.92 -18.71
N ILE A 355 10.53 3.12 -18.30
CA ILE A 355 9.62 4.12 -17.77
C ILE A 355 8.90 4.81 -18.92
N LYS A 356 7.57 4.96 -18.78
CA LYS A 356 6.75 5.70 -19.74
C LYS A 356 6.26 7.01 -19.12
N PHE A 357 6.48 8.10 -19.84
CA PHE A 357 6.16 9.47 -19.40
C PHE A 357 5.13 10.10 -20.32
N LEU A 358 4.01 10.55 -19.75
CA LEU A 358 2.93 11.20 -20.47
C LEU A 358 2.64 12.57 -19.85
N CYS A 359 2.25 13.51 -20.70
CA CYS A 359 1.91 14.87 -20.31
C CYS A 359 0.56 15.28 -20.91
N CYS A 360 -0.30 15.81 -20.06
CA CYS A 360 -1.64 16.29 -20.37
C CYS A 360 -1.64 17.80 -20.59
N ASP A 361 -2.68 18.34 -21.21
CA ASP A 361 -2.79 19.78 -21.48
C ASP A 361 -3.21 20.59 -20.24
N ASN A 362 -3.93 19.97 -19.31
CA ASN A 362 -4.43 20.61 -18.10
C ASN A 362 -4.56 19.61 -16.94
N GLU A 363 -4.76 20.14 -15.73
CA GLU A 363 -4.91 19.37 -14.50
C GLU A 363 -6.11 18.43 -14.52
N HIS A 364 -7.26 18.88 -15.03
CA HIS A 364 -8.46 18.06 -15.12
C HIS A 364 -8.21 16.77 -15.93
N THR A 365 -7.54 16.90 -17.08
CA THR A 365 -7.17 15.75 -17.92
C THR A 365 -6.19 14.82 -17.19
N LEU A 366 -5.22 15.36 -16.46
CA LEU A 366 -4.32 14.55 -15.63
C LEU A 366 -5.10 13.74 -14.58
N LEU A 367 -5.97 14.39 -13.81
CA LEU A 367 -6.79 13.74 -12.78
C LEU A 367 -7.68 12.65 -13.39
N LEU A 368 -8.31 12.93 -14.53
CA LEU A 368 -9.15 11.99 -15.25
C LEU A 368 -8.38 10.74 -15.66
N TRP A 369 -7.19 10.88 -16.26
CA TRP A 369 -6.34 9.75 -16.63
C TRP A 369 -5.84 8.98 -15.41
N VAL A 370 -5.35 9.67 -14.36
CA VAL A 370 -4.85 9.03 -13.15
C VAL A 370 -5.93 8.20 -12.46
N ASN A 371 -7.12 8.78 -12.25
CA ASN A 371 -8.22 8.07 -11.59
C ASN A 371 -8.78 6.94 -12.44
N SER A 372 -8.90 7.14 -13.76
CA SER A 372 -9.39 6.09 -14.66
C SER A 372 -8.42 4.91 -14.75
N ILE A 373 -7.10 5.16 -14.73
CA ILE A 373 -6.08 4.11 -14.67
C ILE A 373 -6.14 3.35 -13.34
N ARG A 374 -6.33 4.05 -12.21
CA ARG A 374 -6.51 3.41 -10.89
C ARG A 374 -7.75 2.50 -10.89
N ILE A 375 -8.86 2.94 -11.46
CA ILE A 375 -10.06 2.10 -11.60
C ILE A 375 -9.79 0.90 -12.50
N ALA A 376 -9.14 1.09 -13.65
CA ALA A 376 -8.80 -0.01 -14.54
C ALA A 376 -7.89 -1.04 -13.88
N LYS A 377 -6.89 -0.59 -13.10
CA LYS A 377 -5.92 -1.45 -12.43
C LYS A 377 -6.50 -2.19 -11.23
N TYR A 378 -7.26 -1.51 -10.38
CA TYR A 378 -7.69 -2.03 -9.08
C TYR A 378 -9.16 -2.48 -9.03
N GLY A 379 -9.98 -2.00 -9.96
CA GLY A 379 -11.38 -2.38 -10.09
C GLY A 379 -12.15 -2.27 -8.77
N THR A 380 -12.85 -3.36 -8.42
CA THR A 380 -13.70 -3.44 -7.24
C THR A 380 -12.95 -3.33 -5.92
N VAL A 381 -11.65 -3.66 -5.88
CA VAL A 381 -10.82 -3.52 -4.67
C VAL A 381 -10.72 -2.05 -4.27
N LEU A 382 -10.62 -1.14 -5.25
CA LEU A 382 -10.56 0.30 -4.97
C LEU A 382 -11.85 0.84 -4.36
N TYR A 383 -13.00 0.30 -4.78
CA TYR A 383 -14.29 0.65 -4.18
C TYR A 383 -14.42 0.08 -2.75
N LYS A 384 -13.96 -1.15 -2.51
CA LYS A 384 -13.90 -1.73 -1.15
C LYS A 384 -13.03 -0.90 -0.22
N ASN A 385 -11.91 -0.37 -0.71
CA ASN A 385 -11.06 0.54 0.05
C ASN A 385 -11.83 1.80 0.47
N TYR A 386 -12.55 2.43 -0.47
CA TYR A 386 -13.40 3.58 -0.18
C TYR A 386 -14.46 3.26 0.88
N GLN A 387 -15.17 2.12 0.75
CA GLN A 387 -16.18 1.71 1.72
C GLN A 387 -15.59 1.49 3.12
N ALA A 388 -14.41 0.85 3.21
CA ALA A 388 -13.71 0.65 4.46
C ALA A 388 -13.33 2.00 5.10
N ALA A 389 -12.79 2.93 4.32
CA ALA A 389 -12.42 4.26 4.80
C ALA A 389 -13.64 5.04 5.33
N VAL A 390 -14.77 5.02 4.60
CA VAL A 390 -16.03 5.65 5.04
C VAL A 390 -16.51 5.05 6.36
N LYS A 391 -16.48 3.72 6.49
CA LYS A 391 -16.89 3.03 7.72
C LYS A 391 -16.03 3.46 8.91
N THR A 392 -14.71 3.54 8.74
CA THR A 392 -13.79 3.98 9.81
C THR A 392 -14.10 5.42 10.24
N ALA A 393 -14.25 6.34 9.28
CA ALA A 393 -14.55 7.75 9.55
C ALA A 393 -15.87 7.91 10.33
N SER A 394 -16.95 7.25 9.89
CA SER A 394 -18.26 7.32 10.56
C SER A 394 -18.24 6.71 11.97
N THR A 395 -17.50 5.61 12.17
CA THR A 395 -17.40 4.94 13.48
C THR A 395 -16.74 5.86 14.50
N LEU A 396 -15.61 6.48 14.13
CA LEU A 396 -14.86 7.34 15.05
C LEU A 396 -15.59 8.66 15.34
N GLN A 397 -16.27 9.23 14.35
CA GLN A 397 -17.12 10.41 14.57
C GLN A 397 -18.26 10.13 15.56
N THR A 398 -18.84 8.92 15.52
CA THR A 398 -19.89 8.50 16.46
C THR A 398 -19.34 8.36 17.88
N LEU A 399 -18.16 7.76 18.05
CA LEU A 399 -17.50 7.60 19.35
C LEU A 399 -17.12 8.95 19.97
N GLN A 400 -16.59 9.88 19.17
CA GLN A 400 -16.29 11.25 19.61
C GLN A 400 -17.56 11.98 20.07
N SER A 401 -18.65 11.85 19.31
CA SER A 401 -19.94 12.45 19.65
C SER A 401 -20.56 11.86 20.93
N ALA A 402 -20.34 10.56 21.19
CA ALA A 402 -20.78 9.89 22.41
C ALA A 402 -19.96 10.34 23.64
N ALA A 403 -18.63 10.46 23.50
CA ALA A 403 -17.74 10.94 24.56
C ALA A 403 -18.08 12.39 25.00
N HIS A 404 -18.46 13.26 24.05
CA HIS A 404 -18.92 14.61 24.38
C HIS A 404 -20.27 14.66 25.10
N LYS A 405 -21.15 13.67 24.90
CA LYS A 405 -22.45 13.60 25.60
C LYS A 405 -22.32 13.13 27.05
N ASP A 406 -21.36 12.27 27.38
CA ASP A 406 -21.12 11.84 28.76
C ASP A 406 -20.34 12.86 29.59
N GLY A 407 -19.53 13.73 28.96
CA GLY A 407 -18.83 14.82 29.63
C GLY A 407 -19.72 15.99 30.10
N SER A 408 -20.99 16.04 29.70
CA SER A 408 -21.93 17.13 30.04
C SER A 408 -22.88 16.81 31.20
N LYS A 409 -22.65 15.73 31.96
CA LYS A 409 -23.41 15.38 33.17
C LYS A 409 -22.56 15.53 34.44
N SER A 410 -21.98 16.70 34.66
CA SER A 410 -21.49 17.09 35.99
C SER A 410 -21.69 18.58 36.25
N HIS A 411 -22.56 18.85 37.24
CA HIS A 411 -22.88 20.12 37.89
C HIS A 411 -23.52 21.26 37.07
N ALA A 412 -24.86 21.29 37.09
CA ALA A 412 -25.64 22.52 37.01
C ALA A 412 -26.25 22.82 38.39
N THR A 413 -25.53 23.60 39.22
CA THR A 413 -26.16 24.44 40.25
C THR A 413 -26.21 25.85 39.69
N GLY A 414 -27.42 26.40 39.58
CA GLY A 414 -27.69 27.63 38.86
C GLY A 414 -27.06 28.87 39.46
N ILE A 415 -27.00 29.91 38.64
CA ILE A 415 -27.42 31.30 38.90
C ILE A 415 -27.44 32.00 37.54
N SER A 416 -28.58 32.61 37.22
CA SER A 416 -28.76 33.51 36.07
C SER A 416 -28.07 34.85 36.36
N PRO A 417 -27.55 35.56 35.35
CA PRO A 417 -28.31 36.75 34.97
C PRO A 417 -28.40 36.98 33.46
N HIS A 418 -29.63 37.34 33.10
CA HIS A 418 -30.11 38.12 31.96
C HIS A 418 -29.12 39.16 31.43
N LEU A 419 -28.90 39.19 30.11
CA LEU A 419 -28.78 40.38 29.25
C LEU A 419 -28.66 39.95 27.78
N ASP A 420 -29.70 40.24 27.00
CA ASP A 420 -29.71 40.28 25.53
C ASP A 420 -29.18 41.67 25.07
N PRO A 421 -28.57 41.82 23.87
CA PRO A 421 -29.39 41.80 22.66
C PRO A 421 -28.75 41.12 21.42
N SER A 422 -29.52 40.20 20.82
CA SER A 422 -29.82 40.05 19.36
C SER A 422 -28.73 40.34 18.30
N PRO A 423 -28.35 39.34 17.46
CA PRO A 423 -27.63 39.53 16.19
C PRO A 423 -28.57 39.61 14.96
N PRO A 424 -28.10 40.13 13.80
CA PRO A 424 -28.94 40.37 12.62
C PRO A 424 -29.25 39.09 11.82
N LYS A 425 -30.44 39.07 11.22
CA LYS A 425 -30.99 38.03 10.34
C LYS A 425 -30.13 37.82 9.09
N ILE A 426 -29.79 36.55 8.81
CA ILE A 426 -29.44 36.06 7.47
C ILE A 426 -30.43 34.95 7.10
N THR A 427 -30.90 35.03 5.86
CA THR A 427 -31.98 34.30 5.22
C THR A 427 -31.69 32.82 4.94
N ALA A 428 -32.75 32.02 5.13
CA ALA A 428 -33.08 30.67 4.64
C ALA A 428 -32.03 29.87 3.83
N VAL A 429 -31.73 28.66 4.33
CA VAL A 429 -31.17 27.55 3.55
C VAL A 429 -32.28 26.50 3.41
N GLU A 430 -32.55 26.11 2.16
CA GLU A 430 -33.54 25.11 1.77
C GLU A 430 -33.13 23.70 2.22
N ASP A 431 -34.12 22.97 2.72
CA ASP A 431 -34.10 21.59 3.16
C ASP A 431 -34.05 20.64 1.94
N TYR A 432 -32.95 19.90 1.77
CA TYR A 432 -32.88 18.78 0.82
C TYR A 432 -32.98 17.47 1.59
N SER A 433 -34.13 16.82 1.48
CA SER A 433 -34.38 15.48 2.00
C SER A 433 -33.45 14.45 1.36
N GLN A 434 -32.79 13.67 2.20
CA GLN A 434 -31.84 12.63 1.83
C GLN A 434 -32.60 11.36 1.38
N GLU A 435 -32.65 11.09 0.07
CA GLU A 435 -33.25 9.86 -0.46
C GLU A 435 -32.27 8.68 -0.33
N SER A 436 -32.78 7.50 0.00
CA SER A 436 -31.98 6.28 0.23
C SER A 436 -31.54 5.66 -1.11
N PRO A 437 -30.34 5.09 -1.22
CA PRO A 437 -29.88 4.47 -2.46
C PRO A 437 -30.66 3.17 -2.77
N PRO A 438 -30.90 2.84 -4.05
CA PRO A 438 -31.72 1.70 -4.44
C PRO A 438 -31.04 0.36 -4.16
N ASP A 439 -31.83 -0.61 -3.69
CA ASP A 439 -31.42 -1.99 -3.45
C ASP A 439 -30.99 -2.69 -4.77
N PHE A 440 -29.81 -3.28 -4.74
CA PHE A 440 -29.20 -3.98 -5.87
C PHE A 440 -29.58 -5.46 -5.82
N ILE A 441 -30.44 -5.91 -6.73
CA ILE A 441 -30.66 -7.35 -6.99
C ILE A 441 -30.01 -7.70 -8.33
N PRO A 442 -28.96 -8.55 -8.38
CA PRO A 442 -28.38 -8.99 -9.63
C PRO A 442 -29.32 -9.97 -10.37
N PRO A 443 -29.37 -9.94 -11.71
CA PRO A 443 -30.16 -10.90 -12.48
C PRO A 443 -29.51 -12.29 -12.44
N PRO A 444 -30.31 -13.38 -12.52
CA PRO A 444 -29.76 -14.73 -12.53
C PRO A 444 -29.02 -15.01 -13.85
N PRO A 445 -28.00 -15.88 -13.83
CA PRO A 445 -27.22 -16.21 -15.01
C PRO A 445 -28.09 -16.92 -16.06
N GLY A 446 -28.19 -16.32 -17.25
CA GLY A 446 -28.92 -16.89 -18.38
C GLY A 446 -28.28 -18.19 -18.86
N HIS A 447 -29.09 -19.25 -18.94
CA HIS A 447 -28.72 -20.50 -19.60
C HIS A 447 -28.57 -20.26 -21.12
N THR A 448 -27.38 -20.55 -21.64
CA THR A 448 -27.15 -20.71 -23.07
C THR A 448 -27.88 -21.96 -23.56
N HIS A 449 -28.97 -21.78 -24.29
CA HIS A 449 -29.53 -22.84 -25.13
C HIS A 449 -28.89 -22.77 -26.52
N ILE A 450 -28.13 -23.83 -26.81
CA ILE A 450 -27.76 -24.48 -28.09
C ILE A 450 -27.22 -23.57 -29.19
#